data_AF-A0A928YIX3-F1
#
_entry.id   AF-A0A928YIX3-F1
#
_cell.length_a   1.000
_cell.length_b   1.000
_cell.length_c   1.000
_cell.angle_alpha   90.00
_cell.angle_beta   90.00
_cell.angle_gamma   90.00
#
_symmetry.space_group_name_H-M   'P 1'
#
loop_
_entity.id
_entity.type
_entity.pdbx_description
1 polymer ?
#
loop_
_entity_poly.entity_id
_entity_poly.type
_entity_poly.pdbx_seq_one_letter_code
_entity_poly.pdbx_strand_id
1 'polypeptide(L)'
;MKRLILIFTFLFMGLAVNASENFLHTIVLEGTGDGYNLILKTDDLPEVQKKVKGSDNLILNVKGITPSKSVSAIYKSTNDVNSLVVENVADDELKVYIQAKDISKVTIMAQIDNNTPVILSERFPIEKVLWSIAVLGILIMLAKSAKAITEYENSIVIKKDIKDREIELYRNFQKELASKPEINCKIKNIYATNVMPRSRRNYKELARR
;
A
#
# COMPACT_ATOMS: atom_id res chain seq x y z
N MET A 1 1.81 17.77 6.26
CA MET A 1 3.08 17.01 6.24
C MET A 1 3.31 16.19 7.52
N LYS A 2 3.19 16.78 8.73
CA LYS A 2 3.42 16.08 10.01
C LYS A 2 2.63 14.76 10.22
N ARG A 3 1.36 14.72 9.78
CA ARG A 3 0.51 13.50 9.87
C ARG A 3 0.92 12.37 8.93
N LEU A 4 1.61 12.68 7.83
CA LEU A 4 2.05 11.71 6.83
C LEU A 4 3.38 11.05 7.24
N ILE A 5 4.25 11.82 7.91
CA ILE A 5 5.51 11.34 8.49
C ILE A 5 5.23 10.32 9.60
N LEU A 6 4.24 10.58 10.46
CA LEU A 6 3.84 9.66 11.54
C LEU A 6 3.37 8.28 11.04
N ILE A 7 2.65 8.24 9.91
CA ILE A 7 2.18 6.99 9.31
C ILE A 7 3.35 6.22 8.68
N PHE A 8 4.32 6.93 8.10
CA PHE A 8 5.50 6.30 7.49
C PHE A 8 6.47 5.73 8.54
N THR A 9 6.63 6.40 9.69
CA THR A 9 7.46 5.91 10.79
C THR A 9 6.85 4.71 11.52
N PHE A 10 5.51 4.64 11.61
CA PHE A 10 4.83 3.48 12.21
C PHE A 10 4.96 2.21 11.37
N LEU A 11 5.06 2.35 10.04
CA LEU A 11 5.24 1.21 9.12
C LEU A 11 6.61 0.52 9.28
N PHE A 12 7.62 1.21 9.80
CA PHE A 12 8.98 0.70 9.93
C PHE A 12 9.28 0.02 11.29
N MET A 13 8.44 0.25 12.32
CA MET A 13 8.68 -0.26 13.68
C MET A 13 8.38 -1.76 13.86
N GLY A 14 7.76 -2.41 12.87
CA GLY A 14 7.38 -3.82 12.92
C GLY A 14 8.41 -4.82 12.38
N LEU A 15 9.63 -4.38 12.01
CA LEU A 15 10.64 -5.26 11.38
C LEU A 15 11.58 -5.98 12.36
N ALA A 16 11.38 -5.82 13.67
CA ALA A 16 12.13 -6.59 14.67
C ALA A 16 11.59 -8.03 14.71
N VAL A 17 12.14 -8.89 13.85
CA VAL A 17 11.97 -10.34 13.93
C VAL A 17 12.92 -10.85 15.00
N ASN A 18 12.39 -11.29 16.13
CA ASN A 18 13.17 -12.08 17.08
C ASN A 18 13.31 -13.48 16.47
N ALA A 19 14.53 -13.87 16.10
CA ALA A 19 14.83 -15.22 15.66
C ALA A 19 14.76 -16.15 16.89
N SER A 20 13.78 -17.04 16.91
CA SER A 20 13.82 -18.23 17.75
C SER A 20 14.91 -19.16 17.21
N GLU A 21 15.63 -19.87 18.07
CA GLU A 21 16.57 -20.91 17.63
C GLU A 21 15.80 -21.96 16.79
N ASN A 22 16.18 -22.12 15.52
CA ASN A 22 15.55 -23.03 14.57
C ASN A 22 16.63 -23.71 13.74
N PHE A 23 16.66 -25.04 13.73
CA PHE A 23 17.71 -25.79 13.05
C PHE A 23 17.20 -26.56 11.83
N LEU A 24 18.04 -26.61 10.80
CA LEU A 24 17.84 -27.49 9.64
C LEU A 24 18.46 -28.86 9.91
N HIS A 25 17.63 -29.90 9.93
CA HIS A 25 18.08 -31.28 10.17
C HIS A 25 18.25 -32.07 8.88
N THR A 26 17.30 -31.94 7.96
CA THR A 26 17.28 -32.76 6.74
C THR A 26 16.67 -32.01 5.58
N ILE A 27 17.26 -32.17 4.41
CA ILE A 27 16.71 -31.76 3.13
C ILE A 27 16.28 -33.02 2.39
N VAL A 28 15.01 -33.11 2.02
CA VAL A 28 14.49 -34.17 1.15
C VAL A 28 14.19 -33.56 -0.21
N LEU A 29 14.78 -34.13 -1.26
CA LEU A 29 14.47 -33.80 -2.63
C LEU A 29 13.74 -34.99 -3.26
N GLU A 30 12.47 -34.81 -3.55
CA GLU A 30 11.61 -35.83 -4.16
C GLU A 30 11.28 -35.46 -5.61
N GLY A 31 11.65 -36.33 -6.54
CA GLY A 31 11.28 -36.19 -7.94
C GLY A 31 9.79 -36.45 -8.13
N THR A 32 9.14 -35.53 -8.85
CA THR A 32 7.76 -35.69 -9.35
C THR A 32 7.83 -35.76 -10.87
N GLY A 33 6.84 -36.38 -11.53
CA GLY A 33 6.88 -36.56 -12.99
C GLY A 33 7.12 -35.28 -13.80
N ASP A 34 6.75 -34.12 -13.25
CA ASP A 34 6.86 -32.80 -13.90
C ASP A 34 7.82 -31.82 -13.19
N GLY A 35 8.55 -32.23 -12.15
CA GLY A 35 9.38 -31.33 -11.35
C GLY A 35 9.84 -31.94 -10.03
N TYR A 36 9.89 -31.14 -8.96
CA TYR A 36 10.45 -31.58 -7.67
C TYR A 36 9.64 -31.09 -6.48
N ASN A 37 9.61 -31.88 -5.41
CA ASN A 37 9.24 -31.43 -4.08
C ASN A 37 10.51 -31.31 -3.24
N LEU A 38 10.73 -30.13 -2.67
CA LEU A 38 11.81 -29.87 -1.73
C LEU A 38 11.21 -29.76 -0.33
N ILE A 39 11.53 -30.70 0.55
CA ILE A 39 11.03 -30.73 1.92
C ILE A 39 12.19 -30.42 2.87
N LEU A 40 12.08 -29.33 3.60
CA LEU A 40 13.02 -28.92 4.65
C LEU A 40 12.48 -29.43 5.99
N LYS A 41 13.23 -30.28 6.70
CA LYS A 41 12.91 -30.70 8.05
C LYS A 41 13.55 -29.76 9.06
N THR A 42 12.73 -29.05 9.81
CA THR A 42 13.12 -27.93 10.67
C THR A 42 12.38 -27.97 12.00
N ASP A 43 12.87 -27.26 13.00
CA ASP A 43 12.21 -27.20 14.32
C ASP A 43 11.02 -26.22 14.31
N ASP A 44 11.12 -25.14 13.54
CA ASP A 44 10.07 -24.15 13.34
C ASP A 44 9.96 -23.76 11.86
N LEU A 45 8.89 -23.05 11.49
CA LEU A 45 8.57 -22.67 10.12
C LEU A 45 9.58 -21.62 9.59
N PRO A 46 10.46 -21.98 8.63
CA PRO A 46 11.47 -21.06 8.13
C PRO A 46 10.90 -20.12 7.06
N GLU A 47 11.51 -18.94 6.92
CA GLU A 47 11.18 -18.04 5.81
C GLU A 47 12.01 -18.38 4.58
N VAL A 48 11.35 -18.62 3.44
CA VAL A 48 12.04 -19.06 2.22
C VAL A 48 11.82 -18.10 1.05
N GLN A 49 12.92 -17.75 0.38
CA GLN A 49 12.94 -17.00 -0.87
C GLN A 49 13.55 -17.86 -1.99
N LYS A 50 12.76 -18.08 -3.03
CA LYS A 50 13.17 -18.83 -4.22
C LYS A 50 13.84 -17.90 -5.23
N LYS A 51 15.02 -18.25 -5.72
CA LYS A 51 15.68 -17.62 -6.86
C LYS A 51 16.05 -18.67 -7.88
N VAL A 52 15.28 -18.73 -8.97
CA VAL A 52 15.52 -19.64 -10.09
C VAL A 52 16.51 -19.00 -11.05
N LYS A 53 17.63 -19.68 -11.34
CA LYS A 53 18.66 -19.23 -12.28
C LYS A 53 18.71 -20.18 -13.49
N GLY A 54 17.81 -19.96 -14.45
CA GLY A 54 17.59 -20.86 -15.58
C GLY A 54 16.67 -22.05 -15.22
N SER A 55 16.57 -23.05 -16.10
CA SER A 55 15.69 -24.22 -15.88
C SER A 55 16.24 -25.18 -14.81
N ASP A 56 17.56 -25.28 -14.72
CA ASP A 56 18.25 -26.39 -14.03
C ASP A 56 19.00 -25.99 -12.76
N ASN A 57 18.98 -24.69 -12.41
CA ASN A 57 19.62 -24.22 -11.18
C ASN A 57 18.63 -23.45 -10.31
N LEU A 58 18.59 -23.83 -9.04
CA LEU A 58 17.79 -23.22 -8.01
C LEU A 58 18.70 -22.72 -6.89
N ILE A 59 18.49 -21.48 -6.47
CA ILE A 59 19.09 -20.90 -5.28
C ILE A 59 17.94 -20.63 -4.31
N LEU A 60 17.96 -21.30 -3.18
CA LEU A 60 17.06 -21.07 -2.07
C LEU A 60 17.76 -20.23 -1.03
N ASN A 61 17.16 -19.11 -0.63
CA ASN A 61 17.61 -18.38 0.53
C ASN A 61 16.61 -18.60 1.67
N VAL A 62 17.09 -19.16 2.78
CA VAL A 62 16.28 -19.54 3.94
C VAL A 62 16.72 -18.68 5.12
N LYS A 63 15.78 -17.93 5.69
CA LYS A 63 16.00 -17.03 6.83
C LYS A 63 15.31 -17.56 8.08
N GLY A 64 15.89 -17.23 9.23
CA GLY A 64 15.44 -17.72 10.53
C GLY A 64 15.76 -19.20 10.71
N ILE A 65 16.87 -19.67 10.13
CA ILE A 65 17.33 -21.05 10.31
C ILE A 65 18.85 -21.13 10.31
N THR A 66 19.37 -22.01 11.16
CA THR A 66 20.79 -22.37 11.22
C THR A 66 20.95 -23.84 10.82
N PRO A 67 22.01 -24.24 10.09
CA PRO A 67 22.26 -25.66 9.87
C PRO A 67 22.57 -26.36 11.20
N SER A 68 21.95 -27.51 11.42
CA SER A 68 22.34 -28.40 12.52
C SER A 68 23.80 -28.87 12.34
N LYS A 69 24.38 -29.45 13.40
CA LYS A 69 25.74 -30.04 13.36
C LYS A 69 25.95 -31.04 12.22
N SER A 70 24.89 -31.69 11.76
CA SER A 70 24.94 -32.63 10.64
C SER A 70 23.63 -32.57 9.87
N VAL A 71 23.65 -31.89 8.72
CA VAL A 71 22.50 -31.82 7.81
C VAL A 71 22.51 -33.03 6.90
N SER A 72 21.42 -33.79 6.89
CA SER A 72 21.25 -34.93 5.99
C SER A 72 20.56 -34.52 4.69
N ALA A 73 20.96 -35.11 3.57
CA ALA A 73 20.29 -34.96 2.28
C ALA A 73 19.70 -36.31 1.86
N ILE A 74 18.40 -36.34 1.55
CA ILE A 74 17.67 -37.54 1.10
C ILE A 74 17.14 -37.29 -0.30
N TYR A 75 17.50 -38.15 -1.24
CA TYR A 75 16.98 -38.11 -2.61
C TYR A 75 15.94 -39.22 -2.78
N LYS A 76 14.73 -38.86 -3.22
CA LYS A 76 13.63 -39.81 -3.47
C LYS A 76 13.16 -39.69 -4.91
N SER A 77 12.96 -40.82 -5.59
CA SER A 77 12.35 -40.86 -6.93
C SER A 77 13.01 -39.90 -7.94
N THR A 78 14.32 -39.65 -7.80
CA THR A 78 15.08 -38.74 -8.68
C THR A 78 16.47 -39.28 -8.97
N ASN A 79 16.85 -39.22 -10.24
CA ASN A 79 18.19 -39.58 -10.71
C ASN A 79 18.93 -38.39 -11.35
N ASP A 80 18.23 -37.27 -11.58
CA ASP A 80 18.73 -36.12 -12.35
C ASP A 80 19.22 -34.98 -11.46
N VAL A 81 19.77 -35.30 -10.29
CA VAL A 81 20.33 -34.32 -9.34
C VAL A 81 21.85 -34.32 -9.48
N ASN A 82 22.39 -33.21 -9.97
CA ASN A 82 23.82 -33.06 -10.18
C ASN A 82 24.52 -32.59 -8.90
N SER A 83 23.90 -31.64 -8.18
CA SER A 83 24.52 -31.04 -7.01
C SER A 83 23.50 -30.49 -6.03
N LEU A 84 23.75 -30.68 -4.74
CA LEU A 84 23.07 -30.03 -3.63
C LEU A 84 24.13 -29.51 -2.67
N VAL A 85 24.17 -28.19 -2.49
CA VAL A 85 25.13 -27.53 -1.60
C VAL A 85 24.35 -26.69 -0.60
N VAL A 86 24.69 -26.84 0.68
CA VAL A 86 24.12 -26.08 1.78
C VAL A 86 25.21 -25.19 2.35
N GLU A 87 25.04 -23.88 2.22
CA GLU A 87 25.98 -22.87 2.68
C GLU A 87 25.37 -22.10 3.86
N ASN A 88 26.11 -22.02 4.96
CA ASN A 88 25.78 -21.10 6.05
C ASN A 88 26.29 -19.70 5.68
N VAL A 89 25.39 -18.74 5.55
CA VAL A 89 25.72 -17.36 5.16
C VAL A 89 25.89 -16.47 6.40
N ALA A 90 25.02 -16.63 7.39
CA ALA A 90 25.01 -15.91 8.66
C ALA A 90 24.31 -16.75 9.74
N ASP A 91 24.39 -16.32 11.01
CA ASP A 91 23.86 -17.08 12.15
C ASP A 91 22.41 -17.59 11.96
N ASP A 92 21.56 -16.81 11.28
CA ASP A 92 20.15 -17.16 10.98
C ASP A 92 19.82 -17.19 9.48
N GLU A 93 20.82 -17.29 8.60
CA GLU A 93 20.62 -17.29 7.13
C GLU A 93 21.42 -18.39 6.44
N LEU A 94 20.70 -19.21 5.67
CA LEU A 94 21.24 -20.37 4.97
C LEU A 94 20.86 -20.33 3.50
N LYS A 95 21.82 -20.64 2.64
CA LYS A 95 21.61 -20.70 1.20
C LYS A 95 21.77 -22.12 0.69
N VAL A 96 20.75 -22.62 0.03
CA VAL A 96 20.75 -23.95 -0.60
C VAL A 96 20.86 -23.78 -2.11
N TYR A 97 21.91 -24.35 -2.71
CA TYR A 97 22.07 -24.42 -4.14
C TYR A 97 21.71 -25.82 -4.61
N ILE A 98 20.77 -25.91 -5.55
CA ILE A 98 20.32 -27.17 -6.13
C ILE A 98 20.51 -27.09 -7.64
N GLN A 99 21.25 -28.05 -8.18
CA GLN A 99 21.37 -28.27 -9.61
C GLN A 99 20.70 -29.58 -9.95
N ALA A 100 19.55 -29.51 -10.61
CA ALA A 100 18.79 -30.66 -11.08
C ALA A 100 17.99 -30.26 -12.32
N LYS A 101 17.77 -31.19 -13.23
CA LYS A 101 17.00 -30.94 -14.44
C LYS A 101 15.59 -30.45 -14.10
N ASP A 102 15.07 -29.42 -14.75
CA ASP A 102 13.69 -28.93 -14.53
C ASP A 102 13.35 -28.49 -13.07
N ILE A 103 14.36 -28.20 -12.25
CA ILE A 103 14.19 -27.76 -10.84
C ILE A 103 13.41 -26.44 -10.70
N SER A 104 13.25 -25.68 -11.78
CA SER A 104 12.44 -24.45 -11.80
C SER A 104 10.99 -24.63 -11.31
N LYS A 105 10.41 -25.84 -11.49
CA LYS A 105 9.04 -26.19 -11.06
C LYS A 105 8.96 -26.75 -9.64
N VAL A 106 9.97 -26.52 -8.82
CA VAL A 106 10.00 -27.05 -7.45
C VAL A 106 8.87 -26.49 -6.58
N THR A 107 8.25 -27.35 -5.78
CA THR A 107 7.38 -26.98 -4.66
C THR A 107 8.18 -27.09 -3.36
N ILE A 108 8.24 -26.01 -2.59
CA ILE A 108 9.00 -25.96 -1.34
C ILE A 108 8.06 -26.18 -0.16
N MET A 109 8.42 -27.10 0.72
CA MET A 109 7.65 -27.48 1.90
C MET A 109 8.55 -27.50 3.12
N ALA A 110 8.00 -27.15 4.27
CA ALA A 110 8.65 -27.32 5.57
C ALA A 110 7.93 -28.40 6.36
N GLN A 111 8.69 -29.25 7.04
CA GLN A 111 8.17 -30.29 7.92
C GLN A 111 8.73 -30.07 9.32
N ILE A 112 7.84 -29.76 10.25
CA ILE A 112 8.14 -29.61 11.68
C ILE A 112 7.87 -30.94 12.37
N ASP A 113 8.85 -31.51 13.07
CA ASP A 113 8.75 -32.70 13.93
C ASP A 113 7.72 -33.77 13.51
N ASN A 114 8.04 -34.51 12.43
CA ASN A 114 7.22 -35.59 11.85
C ASN A 114 5.76 -35.22 11.48
N ASN A 115 5.38 -33.95 11.59
CA ASN A 115 4.07 -33.47 11.21
C ASN A 115 3.92 -33.47 9.68
N THR A 116 2.71 -33.19 9.17
CA THR A 116 2.50 -33.09 7.72
C THR A 116 3.29 -31.91 7.13
N PRO A 117 3.93 -32.08 5.96
CA PRO A 117 4.66 -31.00 5.32
C PRO A 117 3.72 -29.84 4.97
N VAL A 118 4.10 -28.63 5.35
CA VAL A 118 3.38 -27.38 5.07
C VAL A 118 4.03 -26.70 3.88
N ILE A 119 3.22 -26.31 2.89
CA ILE A 119 3.69 -25.55 1.72
C ILE A 119 4.10 -24.16 2.18
N LEU A 120 5.34 -23.77 1.87
CA LEU A 120 5.85 -22.46 2.23
C LEU A 120 5.43 -21.43 1.19
N SER A 121 4.76 -20.37 1.63
CA SER A 121 4.45 -19.22 0.78
C SER A 121 5.74 -18.46 0.46
N GLU A 122 6.07 -18.32 -0.83
CA GLU A 122 7.25 -17.60 -1.29
C GLU A 122 7.16 -16.12 -0.88
N ARG A 123 8.11 -15.63 -0.07
CA ARG A 123 8.19 -14.19 0.22
C ARG A 123 8.78 -13.45 -0.97
N PHE A 124 8.10 -12.40 -1.40
CA PHE A 124 8.64 -11.48 -2.41
C PHE A 124 9.88 -10.76 -1.87
N PRO A 125 10.90 -10.55 -2.71
CA PRO A 125 12.10 -9.84 -2.29
C PRO A 125 11.72 -8.44 -1.79
N ILE A 126 12.24 -8.08 -0.61
CA ILE A 126 11.93 -6.84 0.11
C ILE A 126 12.14 -5.60 -0.78
N GLU A 127 13.18 -5.63 -1.63
CA GLU A 127 13.46 -4.57 -2.60
C GLU A 127 12.27 -4.30 -3.53
N LYS A 128 11.63 -5.35 -4.07
CA LYS A 128 10.48 -5.20 -4.96
C LYS A 128 9.25 -4.66 -4.22
N VAL A 129 9.06 -5.09 -2.97
CA VAL A 129 7.98 -4.57 -2.11
C VAL A 129 8.20 -3.09 -1.81
N LEU A 130 9.43 -2.69 -1.52
CA LEU A 130 9.79 -1.30 -1.22
C LEU A 130 9.57 -0.39 -2.43
N TRP A 131 10.00 -0.82 -3.62
CA TRP A 131 9.73 -0.09 -4.86
C TRP A 131 8.23 0.02 -5.16
N SER A 132 7.46 -1.03 -4.89
CA SER A 132 6.00 -1.00 -5.04
C SER A 132 5.35 0.05 -4.13
N ILE A 133 5.78 0.11 -2.86
CA ILE A 133 5.28 1.11 -1.90
C ILE A 133 5.67 2.53 -2.34
N ALA A 134 6.89 2.71 -2.84
CA ALA A 134 7.36 4.01 -3.34
C ALA A 134 6.51 4.50 -4.53
N VAL A 135 6.26 3.62 -5.51
CA VAL A 135 5.40 3.92 -6.68
C VAL A 135 3.98 4.26 -6.23
N LEU A 136 3.42 3.49 -5.29
CA LEU A 136 2.09 3.76 -4.74
C LEU A 136 2.02 5.12 -4.04
N GLY A 137 3.07 5.50 -3.30
CA GLY A 137 3.19 6.79 -2.65
C GLY A 137 3.19 7.97 -3.64
N ILE A 138 3.93 7.84 -4.74
CA ILE A 138 3.96 8.84 -5.82
C ILE A 138 2.57 8.96 -6.46
N LEU A 139 1.90 7.84 -6.73
CA LEU A 139 0.54 7.83 -7.30
C LEU A 139 -0.46 8.57 -6.41
N ILE A 140 -0.42 8.33 -5.09
CA ILE A 140 -1.27 9.02 -4.12
C ILE A 140 -0.97 10.53 -4.09
N MET A 141 0.31 10.92 -4.22
CA MET A 141 0.71 12.32 -4.26
C MET A 141 0.16 13.03 -5.50
N LEU A 142 0.23 12.39 -6.68
CA LEU A 142 -0.33 12.89 -7.93
C LEU A 142 -1.87 12.98 -7.90
N ALA A 143 -2.54 11.99 -7.32
CA ALA A 143 -3.99 12.02 -7.17
C ALA A 143 -4.44 13.17 -6.24
N LYS A 144 -3.66 13.47 -5.20
CA LYS A 144 -3.92 14.60 -4.29
C LYS A 144 -3.71 15.95 -4.99
N SER A 145 -2.65 16.11 -5.77
CA SER A 145 -2.43 17.35 -6.51
C SER A 145 -3.51 17.57 -7.57
N ALA A 146 -3.93 16.52 -8.28
CA ALA A 146 -5.03 16.60 -9.24
C ALA A 146 -6.35 17.04 -8.58
N LYS A 147 -6.71 16.46 -7.43
CA LYS A 147 -7.91 16.87 -6.69
C LYS A 147 -7.85 18.34 -6.24
N ALA A 148 -6.71 18.80 -5.75
CA ALA A 148 -6.54 20.18 -5.32
C ALA A 148 -6.70 21.18 -6.49
N ILE A 149 -6.25 20.82 -7.69
CA ILE A 149 -6.44 21.63 -8.90
C ILE A 149 -7.92 21.69 -9.27
N THR A 150 -8.61 20.53 -9.31
CA THR A 150 -10.04 20.48 -9.66
C THR A 150 -10.93 21.24 -8.68
N GLU A 151 -10.61 21.22 -7.38
CA GLU A 151 -11.38 21.93 -6.36
C GLU A 151 -11.20 23.45 -6.45
N TYR A 152 -9.97 23.89 -6.76
CA TYR A 152 -9.67 25.30 -7.01
C TYR A 152 -10.42 25.82 -8.25
N GLU A 153 -10.38 25.07 -9.35
CA GLU A 153 -11.04 25.43 -10.60
C GLU A 153 -12.58 25.49 -10.45
N ASN A 154 -13.18 24.51 -9.78
CA ASN A 154 -14.60 24.52 -9.45
C ASN A 154 -14.99 25.75 -8.62
N SER A 155 -14.17 26.15 -7.64
CA SER A 155 -14.45 27.33 -6.83
C SER A 155 -14.42 28.64 -7.63
N ILE A 156 -13.58 28.73 -8.67
CA ILE A 156 -13.52 29.88 -9.58
C ILE A 156 -14.76 29.94 -10.46
N VAL A 157 -15.16 28.80 -11.04
CA VAL A 157 -16.36 28.71 -11.88
C VAL A 157 -17.61 29.11 -11.09
N ILE A 158 -17.76 28.61 -9.85
CA ILE A 158 -18.88 28.96 -8.98
C ILE A 158 -18.91 30.47 -8.67
N LYS A 159 -17.75 31.08 -8.39
CA LYS A 159 -17.69 32.54 -8.13
C LYS A 159 -18.07 33.37 -9.35
N LYS A 160 -17.68 32.93 -10.55
CA LYS A 160 -18.02 33.61 -11.80
C LYS A 160 -19.53 33.53 -12.06
N ASP A 161 -20.11 32.34 -11.91
CA ASP A 161 -21.54 32.11 -12.11
C ASP A 161 -22.42 32.90 -11.13
N ILE A 162 -22.02 33.02 -9.85
CA ILE A 162 -22.72 33.88 -8.87
C ILE A 162 -22.67 35.35 -9.29
N LYS A 163 -21.50 35.83 -9.72
CA LYS A 163 -21.32 37.23 -10.12
C LYS A 163 -22.14 37.58 -11.36
N ASP A 164 -22.22 36.66 -12.32
CA ASP A 164 -23.03 36.85 -13.53
C ASP A 164 -24.53 36.91 -13.20
N ARG A 165 -25.00 36.06 -12.27
CA ARG A 165 -26.37 36.11 -11.73
C ARG A 165 -26.68 37.42 -11.00
N GLU A 166 -25.74 37.96 -10.22
CA GLU A 166 -25.90 39.26 -9.55
C GLU A 166 -26.05 40.40 -10.57
N ILE A 167 -25.21 40.41 -11.61
CA ILE A 167 -25.27 41.42 -12.68
C ILE A 167 -26.61 41.39 -13.39
N GLU A 168 -27.13 40.19 -13.69
CA GLU A 168 -28.44 40.02 -14.31
C GLU A 168 -29.57 40.55 -13.40
N LEU A 169 -29.51 40.24 -12.11
CA LEU A 169 -30.49 40.73 -11.14
C LEU A 169 -30.49 42.26 -11.06
N TYR A 170 -29.32 42.91 -11.03
CA TYR A 170 -29.23 44.37 -11.05
C TYR A 170 -29.76 44.97 -12.35
N ARG A 171 -29.46 44.37 -13.51
CA ARG A 171 -29.99 44.82 -14.81
C ARG A 171 -31.51 44.73 -14.85
N ASN A 172 -32.08 43.63 -14.36
CA ASN A 172 -33.52 43.44 -14.31
C ASN A 172 -34.18 44.43 -13.33
N PHE A 173 -33.56 44.67 -12.17
CA PHE A 173 -34.05 45.67 -11.22
C PHE A 173 -34.04 47.10 -11.78
N GLN A 174 -33.00 47.48 -12.51
CA GLN A 174 -32.93 48.78 -13.20
C GLN A 174 -34.02 48.91 -14.28
N LYS A 175 -34.25 47.84 -15.07
CA LYS A 175 -35.34 47.81 -16.06
C LYS A 175 -36.70 47.95 -15.40
N GLU A 176 -36.95 47.26 -14.28
CA GLU A 176 -38.19 47.39 -13.53
C GLU A 176 -38.41 48.81 -13.00
N LEU A 177 -37.38 49.44 -12.43
CA LEU A 177 -37.45 50.83 -11.97
C LEU A 177 -37.73 51.80 -13.11
N ALA A 178 -37.11 51.60 -14.28
CA ALA A 178 -37.33 52.43 -15.45
C ALA A 178 -38.73 52.23 -16.07
N SER A 179 -39.32 51.04 -15.92
CA SER A 179 -40.65 50.71 -16.43
C SER A 179 -41.81 51.10 -15.50
N LYS A 180 -41.53 51.46 -14.24
CA LYS A 180 -42.56 51.93 -13.31
C LYS A 180 -42.87 53.41 -13.60
N PRO A 181 -44.14 53.79 -13.78
CA PRO A 181 -44.50 55.20 -13.90
C PRO A 181 -44.17 55.94 -12.60
N GLU A 182 -43.67 57.17 -12.71
CA GLU A 182 -43.33 58.04 -11.58
C GLU A 182 -44.53 58.17 -10.62
N ILE A 183 -44.38 57.66 -9.40
CA ILE A 183 -45.38 57.83 -8.35
C ILE A 183 -45.32 59.29 -7.90
N ASN A 184 -46.37 60.04 -8.19
CA ASN A 184 -46.61 61.39 -7.70
C ASN A 184 -46.35 61.45 -6.18
N CYS A 185 -45.35 62.25 -5.79
CA CYS A 185 -44.69 62.21 -4.48
C CYS A 185 -45.50 62.72 -3.28
N LYS A 186 -46.83 62.84 -3.39
CA LYS A 186 -47.71 63.22 -2.28
C LYS A 186 -48.00 62.10 -1.26
N ILE A 187 -47.59 60.85 -1.51
CA ILE A 187 -47.83 59.70 -0.61
C ILE A 187 -46.52 59.04 -0.15
N LYS A 188 -45.47 59.83 0.12
CA LYS A 188 -44.14 59.27 0.47
C LYS A 188 -43.97 58.90 1.95
N ASN A 189 -44.89 59.28 2.85
CA ASN A 189 -44.69 59.13 4.30
C ASN A 189 -45.28 57.86 4.94
N ILE A 190 -45.91 56.95 4.20
CA ILE A 190 -46.61 55.79 4.82
C ILE A 190 -45.85 54.47 4.65
N TYR A 191 -45.01 54.33 3.61
CA TYR A 191 -44.37 53.04 3.27
C TYR A 191 -42.87 52.96 3.57
N ALA A 192 -42.24 54.05 4.01
CA ALA A 192 -40.81 54.06 4.37
C ALA A 192 -40.49 53.29 5.67
N THR A 193 -41.50 53.00 6.50
CA THR A 193 -41.29 52.41 7.83
C THR A 193 -41.16 50.88 7.81
N ASN A 194 -41.63 50.21 6.75
CA ASN A 194 -41.82 48.75 6.79
C ASN A 194 -40.97 47.96 5.79
N VAL A 195 -40.03 48.60 5.07
CA VAL A 195 -39.14 47.92 4.12
C VAL A 195 -37.68 48.21 4.45
N MET A 196 -37.26 47.86 5.66
CA MET A 196 -35.85 47.57 5.95
C MET A 196 -35.73 46.10 6.35
N PRO A 197 -34.90 45.29 5.65
CA PRO A 197 -34.63 43.93 6.06
C PRO A 197 -33.91 43.93 7.42
N ARG A 198 -34.47 43.17 8.35
CA ARG A 198 -33.99 42.94 9.71
C ARG A 198 -32.75 42.04 9.70
N SER A 199 -31.61 42.50 9.16
CA SER A 199 -30.33 41.74 9.16
C SER A 199 -29.11 42.54 9.61
N ARG A 200 -29.31 43.54 10.48
CA ARG A 200 -28.24 44.34 11.08
C ARG A 200 -28.37 44.53 12.60
N ARG A 201 -28.70 43.47 13.35
CA ARG A 201 -28.72 43.51 14.83
C ARG A 201 -27.75 42.58 15.57
N ASN A 202 -27.03 41.67 14.90
CA ASN A 202 -26.19 40.67 15.59
C ASN A 202 -24.68 40.75 15.29
N TYR A 203 -24.08 41.94 15.47
CA TYR A 203 -22.61 42.06 15.51
C TYR A 203 -22.09 42.99 16.62
N LYS A 204 -22.95 43.44 17.54
CA LYS A 204 -22.55 44.18 18.75
C LYS A 204 -22.53 43.34 20.03
N GLU A 205 -23.02 42.10 20.01
CA GLU A 205 -22.99 41.20 21.19
C GLU A 205 -21.83 40.20 21.22
N LEU A 206 -21.01 40.13 20.17
CA LEU A 206 -19.84 39.23 20.13
C LEU A 206 -18.50 39.94 20.40
N ALA A 207 -18.51 41.24 20.71
CA ALA A 207 -17.30 42.03 21.03
C ALA A 207 -17.14 42.32 22.53
N ARG A 208 -17.77 41.51 23.40
CA ARG A 208 -17.65 41.65 24.86
C ARG A 208 -17.33 40.33 25.58
N ARG A 209 -16.59 39.44 24.92
CA ARG A 209 -15.84 38.36 25.57
C ARG A 209 -14.35 38.55 25.30
#